data_AF-A0AAV6CGG9-F1
#
_entry.id   AF-A0AAV6CGG9-F1
#
_cell.length_a   1.000
_cell.length_b   1.000
_cell.length_c   1.000
_cell.angle_alpha   90.00
_cell.angle_beta   90.00
_cell.angle_gamma   90.00
#
_symmetry.space_group_name_H-M   'P 1'
#
loop_
_entity.id
_entity.type
_entity.pdbx_description
1 polymer ?
#
loop_
_entity_poly.entity_id
_entity_poly.type
_entity_poly.pdbx_seq_one_letter_code
_entity_poly.pdbx_strand_id
1 'polypeptide(L)'
;MITAEQPQISAGFRWLETVDEAFEVMLAAVERAQRTIRLEVYIYRASPIGEAFRDAFIRALRRGVKVWVLVDALGSVSLSDKFWEPFIEAGGEMRWFNPLKLRRLGFRDHRKMLVIDEEIGFVGGYNIAPEYQGDGVSKGWHDLGLKVPAELAQPLAASFDRQFRLADVRFRRFMRLRRSDVRQQVTTSEGELFINGPGRGPNLMINSIKNDLNSSRRIWIISAYFLPPRHLRRSLVRLARQGRDVRILLPGKSDVALSQYAARFLYHGLLRAGVKIYEYEPQILHTKMFLFDNAVYVGSANMDKRSLYMNYELLVRVQKPGLLTDAAVFFTDALERSKPVALHDWHRARSFWSKLREQWSYFVLSKLDPYVSELQLKLSKDIPHARPPEKAQP
;
A
#
# COMPACT_ATOMS: atom_id res chain seq x y z
N MET A 1 38.03 14.79 -15.00
CA MET A 1 36.59 14.73 -15.31
C MET A 1 36.19 13.27 -15.28
N ILE A 2 35.70 12.80 -14.12
CA ILE A 2 35.21 11.43 -13.96
C ILE A 2 33.76 11.46 -14.42
N THR A 3 33.50 10.95 -15.61
CA THR A 3 32.15 10.69 -16.10
C THR A 3 31.56 9.60 -15.20
N ALA A 4 30.72 10.00 -14.25
CA ALA A 4 29.85 9.06 -13.56
C ALA A 4 28.92 8.44 -14.62
N GLU A 5 29.16 7.18 -14.98
CA GLU A 5 28.20 6.39 -15.75
C GLU A 5 26.88 6.43 -14.98
N GLN A 6 25.91 7.17 -15.52
CA GLN A 6 24.58 7.24 -14.93
C GLN A 6 23.94 5.86 -15.08
N PRO A 7 23.38 5.28 -14.00
CA PRO A 7 22.85 3.93 -14.04
C PRO A 7 21.76 3.84 -15.11
N GLN A 8 22.02 3.03 -16.13
CA GLN A 8 21.05 2.66 -17.14
C GLN A 8 19.86 2.02 -16.40
N ILE A 9 18.65 2.61 -16.52
CA ILE A 9 17.47 2.03 -15.86
C ILE A 9 17.12 0.76 -16.63
N SER A 10 17.66 -0.37 -16.17
CA SER A 10 17.47 -1.68 -16.81
C SER A 10 15.99 -2.02 -16.94
N ALA A 11 15.60 -2.64 -18.06
CA ALA A 11 14.30 -3.26 -18.23
C ALA A 11 14.25 -4.54 -17.37
N GLY A 12 13.53 -4.51 -16.26
CA GLY A 12 13.45 -5.66 -15.35
C GLY A 12 13.08 -5.28 -13.93
N PHE A 13 12.95 -6.30 -13.10
CA PHE A 13 12.70 -6.12 -11.67
C PHE A 13 13.93 -5.56 -10.96
N ARG A 14 13.71 -4.70 -9.97
CA ARG A 14 14.72 -4.27 -8.99
C ARG A 14 14.04 -3.95 -7.67
N TRP A 15 14.49 -4.57 -6.58
CA TRP A 15 14.12 -4.14 -5.24
C TRP A 15 14.68 -2.75 -4.98
N LEU A 16 13.87 -1.92 -4.34
CA LEU A 16 14.25 -0.59 -3.85
C LEU A 16 14.15 -0.70 -2.33
N GLU A 17 15.27 -1.03 -1.69
CA GLU A 17 15.30 -1.53 -0.31
C GLU A 17 15.19 -0.41 0.72
N THR A 18 15.42 0.83 0.28
CA THR A 18 15.23 2.04 1.08
C THR A 18 14.36 3.04 0.33
N VAL A 19 13.75 3.97 1.07
CA VAL A 19 12.95 5.04 0.47
C VAL A 19 13.84 6.04 -0.26
N ASP A 20 15.05 6.32 0.25
CA ASP A 20 16.00 7.21 -0.42
C ASP A 20 16.38 6.66 -1.80
N GLU A 21 16.72 5.37 -1.89
CA GLU A 21 16.97 4.70 -3.17
C GLU A 21 15.72 4.77 -4.07
N ALA A 22 14.54 4.48 -3.52
CA ALA A 22 13.31 4.50 -4.29
C ALA A 22 13.04 5.89 -4.90
N PHE A 23 13.16 6.96 -4.12
CA PHE A 23 12.94 8.31 -4.59
C PHE A 23 13.97 8.75 -5.61
N GLU A 24 15.25 8.42 -5.41
CA GLU A 24 16.31 8.71 -6.38
C GLU A 24 16.00 8.07 -7.73
N VAL A 25 15.72 6.76 -7.74
CA VAL A 25 15.44 6.02 -8.97
C VAL A 25 14.14 6.51 -9.62
N MET A 26 13.10 6.80 -8.84
CA MET A 26 11.83 7.32 -9.36
C MET A 26 11.99 8.70 -10.00
N LEU A 27 12.70 9.64 -9.35
CA LEU A 27 12.96 10.97 -9.91
C LEU A 27 13.81 10.86 -11.19
N ALA A 28 14.83 10.01 -11.18
CA ALA A 28 15.66 9.75 -12.34
C ALA A 28 14.86 9.14 -13.53
N ALA A 29 13.83 8.34 -13.25
CA ALA A 29 12.91 7.81 -14.27
C ALA A 29 11.97 8.90 -14.80
N VAL A 30 11.44 9.77 -13.93
CA VAL A 30 10.61 10.92 -14.31
C VAL A 30 11.36 11.87 -15.25
N GLU A 31 12.65 12.11 -15.00
CA GLU A 31 13.47 12.95 -15.88
C GLU A 31 13.71 12.36 -17.27
N ARG A 32 13.62 11.02 -17.40
CA ARG A 32 13.81 10.31 -18.66
C ARG A 32 12.51 9.99 -19.40
N ALA A 33 11.35 10.23 -18.76
CA ALA A 33 10.05 9.98 -19.37
C ALA A 33 9.88 10.72 -20.71
N GLN A 34 9.29 10.03 -21.69
CA GLN A 34 9.12 10.51 -23.06
C GLN A 34 7.65 10.75 -23.44
N ARG A 35 6.70 10.02 -22.82
CA ARG A 35 5.30 9.98 -23.26
C ARG A 35 4.31 10.26 -22.14
N THR A 36 4.38 9.50 -21.05
CA THR A 36 3.39 9.56 -19.97
C THR A 36 3.99 9.30 -18.59
N ILE A 37 3.44 9.98 -17.59
CA ILE A 37 3.72 9.75 -16.17
C ILE A 37 2.38 9.67 -15.44
N ARG A 38 2.22 8.63 -14.62
CA ARG A 38 1.04 8.42 -13.77
C ARG A 38 1.51 8.19 -12.34
N LEU A 39 1.20 9.12 -11.44
CA LEU A 39 1.48 8.98 -10.01
C LEU A 39 0.18 8.78 -9.24
N GLU A 40 0.13 7.76 -8.41
CA GLU A 40 -0.95 7.55 -7.45
C GLU A 40 -0.39 7.25 -6.07
N VAL A 41 -0.85 7.99 -5.06
CA VAL A 41 -0.32 7.88 -3.70
C VAL A 41 -1.34 8.29 -2.63
N TYR A 42 -1.26 7.66 -1.46
CA TYR A 42 -2.14 7.95 -0.33
C TYR A 42 -1.74 9.26 0.39
N ILE A 43 -0.46 9.39 0.75
CA ILE A 43 0.08 10.59 1.42
C ILE A 43 1.01 11.32 0.48
N TYR A 44 0.77 12.62 0.34
CA TYR A 44 1.63 13.57 -0.32
C TYR A 44 1.75 14.81 0.59
N ARG A 45 2.98 15.24 0.90
CA ARG A 45 3.24 16.42 1.74
C ARG A 45 3.98 17.49 0.96
N ALA A 46 3.55 18.75 1.12
CA ALA A 46 4.32 19.91 0.72
C ALA A 46 5.59 19.95 1.58
N SER A 47 6.72 19.60 0.97
CA SER A 47 8.02 19.38 1.61
C SER A 47 9.08 19.39 0.51
N PRO A 48 10.39 19.51 0.82
CA PRO A 48 11.43 19.49 -0.20
C PRO A 48 11.37 18.30 -1.17
N ILE A 49 11.05 17.10 -0.67
CA ILE A 49 10.88 15.91 -1.52
C ILE A 49 9.61 15.99 -2.37
N GLY A 50 8.50 16.48 -1.82
CA GLY A 50 7.27 16.71 -2.58
C GLY A 50 7.48 17.76 -3.68
N GLU A 51 8.17 18.85 -3.37
CA GLU A 51 8.54 19.89 -4.35
C GLU A 51 9.45 19.32 -5.44
N ALA A 52 10.43 18.48 -5.08
CA ALA A 52 11.29 17.82 -6.06
C ALA A 52 10.50 16.96 -7.06
N PHE A 53 9.53 16.17 -6.59
CA PHE A 53 8.64 15.39 -7.46
C PHE A 53 7.77 16.31 -8.33
N ARG A 54 7.10 17.31 -7.75
CA ARG A 54 6.27 18.26 -8.49
C ARG A 54 7.07 18.97 -9.59
N ASP A 55 8.25 19.45 -9.26
CA ASP A 55 9.08 20.22 -10.19
C ASP A 55 9.66 19.32 -11.28
N ALA A 56 9.98 18.05 -10.98
CA ALA A 56 10.34 17.06 -11.99
C ALA A 56 9.17 16.76 -12.95
N PHE A 57 7.95 16.67 -12.43
CA PHE A 57 6.76 16.55 -13.28
C PHE A 57 6.53 17.78 -14.16
N ILE A 58 6.74 18.99 -13.64
CA ILE A 58 6.67 20.23 -14.42
C ILE A 58 7.72 20.24 -15.53
N ARG A 59 8.96 19.81 -15.25
CA ARG A 59 9.99 19.65 -16.28
C ARG A 59 9.58 18.63 -17.34
N ALA A 60 8.97 17.50 -16.96
CA ALA A 60 8.46 16.52 -17.91
C ALA A 60 7.33 17.09 -18.79
N LEU A 61 6.38 17.82 -18.20
CA LEU A 61 5.30 18.52 -18.94
C LEU A 61 5.87 19.48 -19.99
N ARG A 62 6.91 20.24 -19.64
CA ARG A 62 7.59 21.16 -20.58
C ARG A 62 8.30 20.44 -21.74
N ARG A 63 8.64 19.15 -21.58
CA ARG A 63 9.16 18.30 -22.66
C ARG A 63 8.04 17.67 -23.51
N GLY A 64 6.76 17.94 -23.20
CA GLY A 64 5.61 17.38 -23.91
C GLY A 64 5.08 16.06 -23.33
N VAL A 65 5.60 15.61 -22.18
CA VAL A 65 5.15 14.39 -21.50
C VAL A 65 3.80 14.66 -20.82
N LYS A 66 2.83 13.75 -20.94
CA LYS A 66 1.56 13.87 -20.22
C LYS A 66 1.71 13.39 -18.79
N VAL A 67 1.28 14.18 -17.81
CA VAL A 67 1.42 13.84 -16.40
C VAL A 67 0.09 13.89 -15.67
N TRP A 68 -0.28 12.77 -15.03
CA TRP A 68 -1.47 12.65 -14.19
C TRP A 68 -1.09 12.28 -12.76
N VAL A 69 -1.72 12.96 -11.80
CA VAL A 69 -1.46 12.77 -10.38
C VAL A 69 -2.77 12.51 -9.63
N LEU A 70 -2.89 11.37 -8.98
CA LEU A 70 -4.00 11.01 -8.11
C LEU A 70 -3.54 10.95 -6.66
N VAL A 71 -4.13 11.78 -5.80
CA VAL A 71 -3.78 11.84 -4.37
C VAL A 71 -5.02 11.61 -3.52
N ASP A 72 -4.88 10.79 -2.48
CA ASP A 72 -5.95 10.62 -1.49
C ASP A 72 -6.12 11.85 -0.60
N ALA A 73 -7.33 12.40 -0.56
CA ALA A 73 -7.63 13.62 0.20
C ALA A 73 -7.54 13.49 1.73
N LEU A 74 -7.69 12.28 2.29
CA LEU A 74 -7.57 12.07 3.74
C LEU A 74 -6.10 11.91 4.13
N GLY A 75 -5.35 11.08 3.40
CA GLY A 75 -3.92 10.91 3.65
C GLY A 75 -3.15 12.22 3.50
N SER A 76 -3.60 13.07 2.58
CA SER A 76 -2.94 14.34 2.21
C SER A 76 -3.71 15.58 2.68
N VAL A 77 -4.45 15.49 3.79
CA VAL A 77 -5.28 16.59 4.32
C VAL A 77 -4.52 17.90 4.58
N SER A 78 -3.22 17.83 4.85
CA SER A 78 -2.38 19.02 5.08
C SER A 78 -1.88 19.69 3.80
N LEU A 79 -2.14 19.10 2.63
CA LEU A 79 -1.68 19.61 1.34
C LEU A 79 -2.69 20.63 0.81
N SER A 80 -2.26 21.87 0.65
CA SER A 80 -3.08 22.94 0.06
C SER A 80 -3.33 22.67 -1.42
N ASP A 81 -4.53 22.99 -1.92
CA ASP A 81 -4.83 22.96 -3.36
C ASP A 81 -3.86 23.84 -4.16
N LYS A 82 -3.35 24.93 -3.56
CA LYS A 82 -2.36 25.83 -4.17
C LYS A 82 -1.03 25.16 -4.48
N PHE A 83 -0.70 24.06 -3.79
CA PHE A 83 0.55 23.35 -4.02
C PHE A 83 0.68 22.86 -5.47
N TRP A 84 -0.45 22.50 -6.09
CA TRP A 84 -0.51 21.98 -7.45
C TRP A 84 -0.72 23.06 -8.52
N GLU A 85 -0.91 24.33 -8.16
CA GLU A 85 -1.13 25.42 -9.12
C GLU A 85 -0.04 25.46 -10.21
N PRO A 86 1.27 25.47 -9.89
CA PRO A 86 2.32 25.49 -10.92
C PRO A 86 2.32 24.25 -11.83
N PHE A 87 1.90 23.10 -11.29
CA PHE A 87 1.80 21.85 -12.04
C PHE A 87 0.61 21.88 -13.01
N ILE A 88 -0.53 22.39 -12.56
CA ILE A 88 -1.75 22.54 -13.38
C ILE A 88 -1.52 23.58 -14.49
N GLU A 89 -0.88 24.71 -14.16
CA GLU A 89 -0.51 25.75 -15.13
C GLU A 89 0.44 25.22 -16.22
N ALA A 90 1.33 24.30 -15.86
CA ALA A 90 2.20 23.60 -16.82
C ALA A 90 1.47 22.55 -17.68
N GLY A 91 0.15 22.37 -17.51
CA GLY A 91 -0.67 21.43 -18.28
C GLY A 91 -0.88 20.07 -17.61
N GLY A 92 -0.44 19.90 -16.36
CA GLY A 92 -0.64 18.68 -15.59
C GLY A 92 -2.07 18.51 -15.10
N GLU A 93 -2.51 17.27 -14.96
CA GLU A 93 -3.84 16.94 -14.43
C GLU A 93 -3.73 16.28 -13.05
N MET A 94 -4.20 16.98 -12.01
CA MET A 94 -4.27 16.45 -10.65
C MET A 94 -5.71 16.19 -10.24
N ARG A 95 -5.96 15.08 -9.53
CA ARG A 95 -7.25 14.76 -8.93
C ARG A 95 -7.12 14.29 -7.48
N TRP A 96 -8.11 14.68 -6.69
CA TRP A 96 -8.33 14.18 -5.34
C TRP A 96 -9.18 12.92 -5.35
N PHE A 97 -8.67 11.82 -4.80
CA PHE A 97 -9.49 10.67 -4.46
C PHE A 97 -10.33 10.96 -3.21
N ASN A 98 -11.63 10.67 -3.27
CA ASN A 98 -12.64 10.91 -2.22
C ASN A 98 -12.43 12.22 -1.43
N PRO A 99 -12.68 13.40 -2.03
CA PRO A 99 -12.58 14.69 -1.32
C PRO A 99 -13.35 14.71 0.00
N LEU A 100 -12.77 15.31 1.05
CA LEU A 100 -13.33 15.29 2.41
C LEU A 100 -14.74 15.89 2.51
N LYS A 101 -15.04 16.90 1.68
CA LYS A 101 -16.38 17.50 1.54
C LYS A 101 -17.49 16.49 1.17
N LEU A 102 -17.13 15.34 0.60
CA LEU A 102 -18.08 14.27 0.28
C LEU A 102 -18.42 13.37 1.48
N ARG A 103 -17.74 13.54 2.63
CA ARG A 103 -17.88 12.72 3.85
C ARG A 103 -17.71 11.21 3.60
N ARG A 104 -16.95 10.83 2.57
CA ARG A 104 -16.66 9.44 2.18
C ARG A 104 -15.36 8.97 2.83
N LEU A 105 -15.44 8.61 4.11
CA LEU A 105 -14.28 8.23 4.91
C LEU A 105 -14.08 6.71 5.02
N GLY A 106 -15.12 5.91 4.76
CA GLY A 106 -15.10 4.46 4.97
C GLY A 106 -14.15 3.67 4.06
N PHE A 107 -13.71 4.25 2.95
CA PHE A 107 -12.71 3.66 2.05
C PHE A 107 -11.84 4.75 1.42
N ARG A 108 -10.54 4.49 1.38
CA ARG A 108 -9.53 5.41 0.85
C ARG A 108 -8.70 4.71 -0.24
N ASP A 109 -7.98 5.50 -1.03
CA ASP A 109 -7.02 4.95 -2.00
C ASP A 109 -5.66 4.81 -1.35
N HIS A 110 -5.30 3.59 -0.99
CA HIS A 110 -4.03 3.29 -0.35
C HIS A 110 -2.97 2.79 -1.33
N ARG A 111 -3.30 2.68 -2.61
CA ARG A 111 -2.36 2.30 -3.65
C ARG A 111 -1.25 3.34 -3.78
N LYS A 112 -0.06 2.84 -4.10
CA LYS A 112 1.18 3.60 -4.27
C LYS A 112 1.83 3.08 -5.51
N MET A 113 1.74 3.85 -6.59
CA MET A 113 2.40 3.51 -7.84
C MET A 113 2.89 4.75 -8.58
N LEU A 114 3.97 4.58 -9.31
CA LEU A 114 4.41 5.49 -10.35
C LEU A 114 4.61 4.67 -11.62
N VAL A 115 4.00 5.08 -12.72
CA VAL A 115 4.18 4.42 -14.02
C VAL A 115 4.72 5.44 -15.03
N ILE A 116 5.80 5.05 -15.71
CA ILE A 116 6.50 5.86 -16.71
C ILE A 116 6.39 5.14 -18.05
N ASP A 117 5.81 5.83 -19.04
CA ASP A 117 5.73 5.40 -20.44
C ASP A 117 5.09 4.03 -20.70
N GLU A 118 4.39 3.47 -19.69
CA GLU A 118 3.90 2.08 -19.68
C GLU A 118 5.02 1.03 -19.84
N GLU A 119 6.28 1.45 -19.66
CA GLU A 119 7.48 0.61 -19.79
C GLU A 119 8.07 0.25 -18.43
N ILE A 120 7.93 1.13 -17.45
CA ILE A 120 8.47 0.93 -16.10
C ILE A 120 7.41 1.32 -15.08
N GLY A 121 7.18 0.45 -14.10
CA GLY A 121 6.34 0.71 -12.94
C GLY A 121 7.15 0.71 -11.66
N PHE A 122 6.66 1.44 -10.66
CA PHE A 122 7.14 1.38 -9.29
C PHE A 122 5.94 1.09 -8.40
N VAL A 123 6.09 0.14 -7.48
CA VAL A 123 5.07 -0.21 -6.48
C VAL A 123 5.73 -0.38 -5.13
N GLY A 124 5.03 -0.09 -4.04
CA GLY A 124 5.62 -0.25 -2.70
C GLY A 124 4.71 0.21 -1.56
N GLY A 125 5.27 0.28 -0.37
CA GLY A 125 4.59 0.76 0.83
C GLY A 125 4.75 2.27 1.09
N TYR A 126 5.71 2.92 0.44
CA TYR A 126 6.12 4.30 0.73
C TYR A 126 5.18 5.36 0.15
N ASN A 127 5.12 6.50 0.84
CA ASN A 127 4.41 7.70 0.39
C ASN A 127 5.39 8.85 0.16
N ILE A 128 4.95 9.91 -0.52
CA ILE A 128 5.80 11.10 -0.79
C ILE A 128 5.65 12.07 0.38
N ALA A 129 6.45 11.84 1.42
CA ALA A 129 6.41 12.63 2.64
C ALA A 129 7.75 12.55 3.39
N PRO A 130 8.15 13.59 4.16
CA PRO A 130 9.46 13.65 4.80
C PRO A 130 9.70 12.54 5.82
N GLU A 131 8.64 12.02 6.46
CA GLU A 131 8.75 10.91 7.42
C GLU A 131 9.19 9.59 6.77
N TYR A 132 8.99 9.41 5.47
CA TYR A 132 9.47 8.22 4.74
C TYR A 132 10.93 8.33 4.34
N GLN A 133 11.45 9.54 4.14
CA GLN A 133 12.78 9.77 3.57
C GLN A 133 13.89 9.29 4.52
N GLY A 134 14.68 8.33 4.08
CA GLY A 134 15.81 7.75 4.79
C GLY A 134 16.12 6.30 4.42
N ASP A 135 17.05 5.73 5.17
CA ASP A 135 17.52 4.34 5.05
C ASP A 135 16.63 3.33 5.81
N GLY A 136 15.66 3.81 6.59
CA GLY A 136 14.80 2.98 7.43
C GLY A 136 15.49 2.43 8.68
N VAL A 137 16.74 2.79 8.93
CA VAL A 137 17.54 2.33 10.09
C VAL A 137 17.91 3.51 10.96
N SER A 138 18.69 4.45 10.42
CA SER A 138 19.11 5.67 11.10
C SER A 138 18.07 6.78 10.97
N LYS A 139 17.35 6.83 9.84
CA LYS A 139 16.38 7.86 9.52
C LYS A 139 15.27 7.32 8.62
N GLY A 140 14.09 7.94 8.70
CA GLY A 140 12.97 7.62 7.81
C GLY A 140 12.30 6.31 8.19
N TRP A 141 11.11 6.07 7.63
CA TRP A 141 10.39 4.82 7.85
C TRP A 141 11.05 3.67 7.09
N HIS A 142 11.07 2.48 7.68
CA HIS A 142 11.59 1.28 7.03
C HIS A 142 10.52 0.69 6.10
N ASP A 143 10.65 1.04 4.83
CA ASP A 143 9.76 0.64 3.75
C ASP A 143 10.58 0.29 2.51
N LEU A 144 9.94 -0.44 1.59
CA LEU A 144 10.56 -0.87 0.35
C LEU A 144 9.61 -0.68 -0.83
N GLY A 145 10.18 -0.77 -2.02
CA GLY A 145 9.42 -0.90 -3.26
C GLY A 145 10.05 -1.88 -4.23
N LEU A 146 9.37 -2.02 -5.35
CA LEU A 146 9.78 -2.85 -6.46
C LEU A 146 9.60 -2.04 -7.75
N LYS A 147 10.69 -1.84 -8.48
CA LYS A 147 10.64 -1.47 -9.88
C LYS A 147 10.18 -2.70 -10.67
N VAL A 148 9.19 -2.55 -11.54
CA VAL A 148 8.59 -3.63 -12.34
C VAL A 148 8.68 -3.32 -13.83
N PRO A 149 8.79 -4.36 -14.69
CA PRO A 149 8.91 -4.19 -16.13
C PRO A 149 7.57 -3.86 -16.80
N ALA A 150 7.61 -3.64 -18.12
CA ALA A 150 6.49 -3.18 -18.95
C ALA A 150 5.25 -4.06 -18.81
N GLU A 151 5.42 -5.37 -18.71
CA GLU A 151 4.35 -6.35 -18.59
C GLU A 151 3.45 -6.10 -17.37
N LEU A 152 4.03 -5.58 -16.28
CA LEU A 152 3.30 -5.15 -15.09
C LEU A 152 2.99 -3.66 -15.08
N ALA A 153 3.83 -2.83 -15.72
CA ALA A 153 3.60 -1.39 -15.84
C ALA A 153 2.35 -1.05 -16.66
N GLN A 154 2.09 -1.77 -17.75
CA GLN A 154 0.89 -1.60 -18.60
C GLN A 154 -0.42 -1.82 -17.84
N PRO A 155 -0.65 -2.95 -17.13
CA PRO A 155 -1.87 -3.12 -16.36
C PRO A 155 -1.95 -2.20 -15.13
N LEU A 156 -0.80 -1.75 -14.57
CA LEU A 156 -0.78 -0.68 -13.57
C LEU A 156 -1.30 0.65 -14.16
N ALA A 157 -0.82 1.06 -15.34
CA ALA A 157 -1.32 2.25 -16.03
C ALA A 157 -2.83 2.15 -16.32
N ALA A 158 -3.30 0.99 -16.79
CA ALA A 158 -4.73 0.78 -17.01
C ALA A 158 -5.55 0.88 -15.72
N SER A 159 -5.00 0.39 -14.60
CA SER A 159 -5.60 0.48 -13.26
C SER A 159 -5.69 1.93 -12.77
N PHE A 160 -4.60 2.68 -12.94
CA PHE A 160 -4.56 4.11 -12.68
C PHE A 160 -5.60 4.85 -13.51
N ASP A 161 -5.64 4.66 -14.84
CA ASP A 161 -6.53 5.38 -15.74
C ASP A 161 -8.00 5.14 -15.37
N ARG A 162 -8.35 3.90 -14.98
CA ARG A 162 -9.68 3.58 -14.43
C ARG A 162 -9.97 4.39 -13.17
N GLN A 163 -9.05 4.41 -12.20
CA GLN A 163 -9.28 5.14 -10.96
C GLN A 163 -9.33 6.65 -11.16
N PHE A 164 -8.43 7.18 -11.98
CA PHE A 164 -8.34 8.60 -12.29
C PHE A 164 -9.64 9.10 -12.94
N ARG A 165 -10.21 8.34 -13.88
CA ARG A 165 -11.56 8.60 -14.42
C ARG A 165 -12.64 8.53 -13.34
N LEU A 166 -12.60 7.52 -12.47
CA LEU A 166 -13.56 7.38 -11.39
C LEU A 166 -13.45 8.47 -10.33
N ALA A 167 -12.28 9.09 -10.13
CA ALA A 167 -12.07 10.18 -9.19
C ALA A 167 -12.73 11.49 -9.64
N ASP A 168 -12.98 11.66 -10.94
CA ASP A 168 -13.64 12.85 -11.47
C ASP A 168 -15.08 12.97 -10.95
N VAL A 169 -15.33 14.10 -10.28
CA VAL A 169 -16.63 14.46 -9.71
C VAL A 169 -17.65 14.85 -10.77
N ARG A 170 -17.28 15.04 -12.04
CA ARG A 170 -18.21 15.31 -13.14
C ARG A 170 -18.96 14.05 -13.61
N PHE A 171 -18.36 12.86 -13.47
CA PHE A 171 -18.94 11.57 -13.88
C PHE A 171 -20.01 11.02 -12.90
N ARG A 172 -20.70 11.90 -12.17
CA ARG A 172 -21.48 11.60 -10.96
C ARG A 172 -22.80 10.86 -11.13
N ARG A 173 -23.33 10.62 -12.34
CA ARG A 173 -24.74 10.17 -12.47
C ARG A 173 -24.97 8.67 -12.67
N PHE A 174 -24.08 7.91 -13.31
CA PHE A 174 -24.40 6.51 -13.68
C PHE A 174 -23.29 5.46 -13.48
N MET A 175 -22.01 5.82 -13.38
CA MET A 175 -20.91 4.84 -13.50
C MET A 175 -20.43 4.18 -12.20
N ARG A 176 -20.78 4.70 -11.01
CA ARG A 176 -20.28 4.14 -9.73
C ARG A 176 -21.13 2.98 -9.18
N LEU A 177 -22.11 2.51 -9.95
CA LEU A 177 -22.99 1.37 -9.64
C LEU A 177 -22.38 0.01 -10.01
N ARG A 178 -21.37 -0.04 -10.89
CA ARG A 178 -20.63 -1.29 -11.22
C ARG A 178 -19.46 -1.49 -10.25
N ARG A 179 -19.78 -1.87 -9.01
CA ARG A 179 -18.80 -2.26 -7.97
C ARG A 179 -18.21 -3.67 -8.19
N SER A 180 -18.63 -4.39 -9.23
CA SER A 180 -18.16 -5.75 -9.53
C SER A 180 -16.74 -5.78 -10.11
N ASP A 181 -16.31 -4.71 -10.77
CA ASP A 181 -15.13 -4.76 -11.65
C ASP A 181 -13.88 -4.12 -11.04
N VAL A 182 -13.96 -3.72 -9.75
CA VAL A 182 -12.84 -3.10 -9.02
C VAL A 182 -11.76 -4.13 -8.68
N ARG A 183 -12.17 -5.36 -8.36
CA ARG A 183 -11.24 -6.44 -8.00
C ARG A 183 -10.74 -7.11 -9.27
N GLN A 184 -9.43 -7.06 -9.48
CA GLN A 184 -8.81 -7.57 -10.69
C GLN A 184 -7.54 -8.35 -10.34
N GLN A 185 -7.29 -9.38 -11.14
CA GLN A 185 -6.02 -10.10 -11.19
C GLN A 185 -5.58 -10.06 -12.65
N VAL A 186 -4.37 -9.58 -12.90
CA VAL A 186 -3.75 -9.63 -14.22
C VAL A 186 -2.51 -10.51 -14.09
N THR A 187 -2.54 -11.66 -14.75
CA THR A 187 -1.39 -12.58 -14.83
C THR A 187 -0.61 -12.25 -16.10
N THR A 188 0.70 -12.12 -15.96
CA THR A 188 1.65 -11.79 -17.02
C THR A 188 2.77 -12.82 -17.05
N SER A 189 3.65 -12.77 -18.05
CA SER A 189 4.88 -13.59 -18.07
C SER A 189 5.81 -13.28 -16.89
N GLU A 190 5.76 -12.07 -16.34
CA GLU A 190 6.69 -11.57 -15.34
C GLU A 190 6.19 -11.74 -13.89
N GLY A 191 4.88 -11.88 -13.70
CA GLY A 191 4.22 -11.99 -12.40
C GLY A 191 2.73 -11.69 -12.45
N GLU A 192 2.11 -11.54 -11.28
CA GLU A 192 0.69 -11.24 -11.16
C GLU A 192 0.45 -9.91 -10.46
N LEU A 193 -0.40 -9.07 -11.03
CA LEU A 193 -0.88 -7.84 -10.42
C LEU A 193 -2.27 -8.06 -9.84
N PHE A 194 -2.43 -7.80 -8.54
CA PHE A 194 -3.70 -7.78 -7.85
C PHE A 194 -4.13 -6.35 -7.56
N ILE A 195 -5.30 -5.97 -8.04
CA ILE A 195 -5.97 -4.71 -7.67
C ILE A 195 -7.18 -5.07 -6.81
N ASN A 196 -7.24 -4.49 -5.62
CA ASN A 196 -8.33 -4.68 -4.68
C ASN A 196 -9.05 -3.35 -4.39
N GLY A 197 -10.28 -3.45 -3.91
CA GLY A 197 -11.09 -2.31 -3.52
C GLY A 197 -12.48 -2.71 -3.02
N PRO A 198 -13.31 -1.72 -2.64
CA PRO A 198 -14.65 -1.93 -2.13
C PRO A 198 -15.56 -2.45 -3.26
N GLY A 199 -15.87 -3.75 -3.22
CA GLY A 199 -16.61 -4.42 -4.28
C GLY A 199 -17.30 -5.71 -3.84
N ARG A 200 -18.21 -6.19 -4.68
CA ARG A 200 -18.82 -7.53 -4.56
C ARG A 200 -18.00 -8.53 -5.39
N GLY A 201 -18.16 -9.83 -5.11
CA GLY A 201 -17.46 -10.89 -5.82
C GLY A 201 -16.25 -11.46 -5.06
N PRO A 202 -15.61 -12.51 -5.58
CA PRO A 202 -14.48 -13.15 -4.94
C PRO A 202 -13.32 -12.16 -4.77
N ASN A 203 -12.59 -12.28 -3.67
CA ASN A 203 -11.37 -11.51 -3.46
C ASN A 203 -10.17 -12.32 -3.94
N LEU A 204 -9.79 -12.11 -5.21
CA LEU A 204 -8.73 -12.87 -5.88
C LEU A 204 -7.37 -12.71 -5.16
N MET A 205 -7.07 -11.51 -4.67
CA MET A 205 -5.87 -11.24 -3.86
C MET A 205 -5.82 -12.12 -2.61
N ILE A 206 -6.90 -12.15 -1.82
CA ILE A 206 -6.96 -12.99 -0.61
C ILE A 206 -6.91 -14.48 -0.97
N ASN A 207 -7.56 -14.89 -2.06
CA ASN A 207 -7.53 -16.28 -2.49
C ASN A 207 -6.12 -16.71 -2.89
N SER A 208 -5.39 -15.87 -3.63
CA SER A 208 -3.99 -16.15 -4.00
C SER A 208 -3.09 -16.23 -2.76
N ILE A 209 -3.17 -15.23 -1.86
CA ILE A 209 -2.45 -15.23 -0.56
C ILE A 209 -2.74 -16.50 0.23
N LYS A 210 -4.01 -16.93 0.31
CA LYS A 210 -4.40 -18.16 1.01
C LYS A 210 -3.80 -19.40 0.37
N ASN A 211 -3.82 -19.49 -0.96
CA ASN A 211 -3.33 -20.66 -1.67
C ASN A 211 -1.83 -20.84 -1.41
N ASP A 212 -1.04 -19.80 -1.64
CA ASP A 212 0.40 -19.83 -1.39
C ASP A 212 0.74 -20.04 0.09
N LEU A 213 0.02 -19.36 1.00
CA LEU A 213 0.21 -19.56 2.44
C LEU A 213 -0.06 -21.01 2.85
N ASN A 214 -1.06 -21.66 2.27
CA ASN A 214 -1.42 -23.05 2.61
C ASN A 214 -0.49 -24.09 1.97
N SER A 215 0.14 -23.80 0.84
CA SER A 215 1.12 -24.69 0.20
C SER A 215 2.52 -24.56 0.78
N SER A 216 2.86 -23.42 1.41
CA SER A 216 4.25 -23.12 1.77
C SER A 216 4.70 -23.62 3.15
N ARG A 217 5.94 -24.08 3.25
CA ARG A 217 6.65 -24.45 4.50
C ARG A 217 7.25 -23.22 5.20
N ARG A 218 7.84 -22.29 4.44
CA ARG A 218 8.32 -20.98 4.89
C ARG A 218 7.23 -19.94 4.71
N ILE A 219 6.83 -19.28 5.80
CA ILE A 219 5.77 -18.27 5.81
C ILE A 219 6.28 -17.05 6.58
N TRP A 220 6.85 -16.10 5.86
CA TRP A 220 7.45 -14.89 6.44
C TRP A 220 6.64 -13.67 6.02
N ILE A 221 6.20 -12.88 7.00
CA ILE A 221 5.31 -11.73 6.79
C ILE A 221 5.93 -10.50 7.43
N ILE A 222 6.05 -9.42 6.66
CA ILE A 222 6.31 -8.06 7.14
C ILE A 222 5.04 -7.24 6.92
N SER A 223 4.53 -6.58 7.96
CA SER A 223 3.32 -5.76 7.84
C SER A 223 3.32 -4.62 8.85
N ALA A 224 3.14 -3.39 8.38
CA ALA A 224 2.99 -2.21 9.23
C ALA A 224 1.77 -2.31 10.15
N TYR A 225 0.65 -2.81 9.61
CA TYR A 225 -0.56 -3.08 10.40
C TYR A 225 -0.94 -4.55 10.29
N PHE A 226 -1.05 -5.23 11.43
CA PHE A 226 -1.30 -6.66 11.46
C PHE A 226 -2.57 -6.99 12.25
N LEU A 227 -3.66 -7.13 11.51
CA LEU A 227 -4.96 -7.50 12.07
C LEU A 227 -5.68 -8.46 11.11
N PRO A 228 -5.08 -9.64 10.84
CA PRO A 228 -5.57 -10.53 9.79
C PRO A 228 -7.02 -10.96 10.05
N PRO A 229 -7.84 -11.07 9.00
CA PRO A 229 -9.14 -11.70 9.04
C PRO A 229 -9.09 -13.07 9.74
N ARG A 230 -10.20 -13.46 10.40
CA ARG A 230 -10.26 -14.67 11.24
C ARG A 230 -9.78 -15.94 10.53
N HIS A 231 -10.07 -16.10 9.25
CA HIS A 231 -9.67 -17.27 8.47
C HIS A 231 -8.17 -17.31 8.15
N LEU A 232 -7.53 -16.16 7.89
CA LEU A 232 -6.07 -16.08 7.71
C LEU A 232 -5.37 -16.37 9.03
N ARG A 233 -5.87 -15.79 10.14
CA ARG A 233 -5.36 -16.09 11.48
C ARG A 233 -5.46 -17.58 11.84
N ARG A 234 -6.59 -18.22 11.55
CA ARG A 234 -6.75 -19.68 11.75
C ARG A 234 -5.77 -20.49 10.91
N SER A 235 -5.49 -20.04 9.69
CA SER A 235 -4.49 -20.68 8.82
C SER A 235 -3.09 -20.55 9.43
N LEU A 236 -2.65 -19.35 9.81
CA LEU A 236 -1.36 -19.13 10.48
C LEU A 236 -1.19 -20.03 11.72
N VAL A 237 -2.21 -20.08 12.59
CA VAL A 237 -2.20 -20.96 13.79
C VAL A 237 -2.09 -22.44 13.42
N ARG A 238 -2.87 -22.90 12.45
CA ARG A 238 -2.85 -24.31 12.00
C ARG A 238 -1.49 -24.67 11.42
N LEU A 239 -0.93 -23.81 10.57
CA LEU A 239 0.32 -24.05 9.87
C LEU A 239 1.52 -24.04 10.84
N ALA A 240 1.54 -23.13 11.81
CA ALA A 240 2.56 -23.14 12.87
C ALA A 240 2.49 -24.42 13.72
N ARG A 241 1.28 -24.88 14.08
CA ARG A 241 1.10 -26.17 14.79
C ARG A 241 1.53 -27.40 13.99
N GLN A 242 1.57 -27.29 12.67
CA GLN A 242 2.10 -28.33 11.77
C GLN A 242 3.64 -28.27 11.66
N GLY A 243 4.33 -27.43 12.43
CA GLY A 243 5.79 -27.31 12.43
C GLY A 243 6.36 -26.49 11.27
N ARG A 244 5.52 -25.73 10.55
CA ARG A 244 5.99 -24.84 9.48
C ARG A 244 6.68 -23.60 10.06
N ASP A 245 7.64 -23.02 9.33
CA ASP A 245 8.38 -21.84 9.77
C ASP A 245 7.56 -20.57 9.51
N VAL A 246 6.72 -20.20 10.49
CA VAL A 246 5.90 -19.00 10.45
C VAL A 246 6.56 -17.88 11.24
N ARG A 247 7.03 -16.85 10.53
CA ARG A 247 7.66 -15.64 11.11
C ARG A 247 6.90 -14.39 10.73
N ILE A 248 6.67 -13.52 11.71
CA ILE A 248 5.97 -12.25 11.51
C ILE A 248 6.82 -11.13 12.08
N LEU A 249 7.20 -10.19 11.22
CA LEU A 249 7.94 -8.98 11.56
C LEU A 249 6.98 -7.80 11.58
N LEU A 250 6.91 -7.12 12.73
CA LEU A 250 5.94 -6.07 13.03
C LEU A 250 6.63 -4.81 13.55
N PRO A 251 6.00 -3.63 13.50
CA PRO A 251 6.56 -2.42 14.07
C PRO A 251 6.65 -2.46 15.59
N GLY A 252 7.86 -2.29 16.14
CA GLY A 252 8.08 -1.93 17.55
C GLY A 252 7.73 -0.47 17.85
N LYS A 253 7.84 0.40 16.84
CA LYS A 253 7.36 1.79 16.83
C LYS A 253 6.29 1.97 15.75
N SER A 254 5.16 2.60 16.07
CA SER A 254 4.06 2.80 15.12
C SER A 254 3.58 4.24 15.12
N ASP A 255 3.22 4.72 13.92
CA ASP A 255 2.52 5.99 13.68
C ASP A 255 1.06 5.94 14.17
N VAL A 256 0.47 4.75 14.27
CA VAL A 256 -0.89 4.52 14.75
C VAL A 256 -0.87 3.55 15.94
N ALA A 257 -0.70 4.09 17.15
CA ALA A 257 -0.65 3.32 18.38
C ALA A 257 -1.84 2.35 18.55
N LEU A 258 -3.04 2.75 18.12
CA LEU A 258 -4.24 1.91 18.15
C LEU A 258 -4.06 0.61 17.34
N SER A 259 -3.44 0.70 16.17
CA SER A 259 -3.15 -0.46 15.31
C SER A 259 -2.12 -1.38 15.96
N GLN A 260 -1.09 -0.82 16.60
CA GLN A 260 -0.09 -1.59 17.33
C GLN A 260 -0.71 -2.36 18.50
N TYR A 261 -1.53 -1.71 19.33
CA TYR A 261 -2.22 -2.37 20.44
C TYR A 261 -3.18 -3.48 19.97
N ALA A 262 -3.88 -3.26 18.86
CA ALA A 262 -4.76 -4.27 18.28
C ALA A 262 -4.00 -5.49 17.74
N ALA A 263 -2.81 -5.29 17.16
CA ALA A 263 -1.93 -6.38 16.73
C ALA A 263 -1.42 -7.18 17.94
N ARG A 264 -0.94 -6.49 18.98
CA ARG A 264 -0.43 -7.07 20.24
C ARG A 264 -1.45 -7.94 20.98
N PHE A 265 -2.75 -7.61 20.88
CA PHE A 265 -3.83 -8.48 21.36
C PHE A 265 -3.77 -9.90 20.76
N LEU A 266 -3.33 -10.04 19.50
CA LEU A 266 -3.25 -11.33 18.81
C LEU A 266 -2.00 -12.15 19.17
N TYR A 267 -0.96 -11.53 19.72
CA TYR A 267 0.35 -12.15 19.91
C TYR A 267 0.26 -13.42 20.75
N HIS A 268 -0.44 -13.37 21.89
CA HIS A 268 -0.52 -14.53 22.79
C HIS A 268 -1.01 -15.81 22.10
N GLY A 269 -2.08 -15.70 21.30
CA GLY A 269 -2.65 -16.84 20.59
C GLY A 269 -1.76 -17.36 19.46
N LEU A 270 -1.01 -16.47 18.81
CA LEU A 270 -0.08 -16.81 17.73
C LEU A 270 1.20 -17.45 18.29
N LEU A 271 1.82 -16.84 19.30
CA LEU A 271 3.01 -17.34 19.99
C LEU A 271 2.75 -18.74 20.59
N ARG A 272 1.61 -18.96 21.24
CA ARG A 272 1.23 -20.28 21.78
C ARG A 272 1.07 -21.34 20.68
N ALA A 273 0.80 -20.94 19.44
CA ALA A 273 0.69 -21.85 18.30
C ALA A 273 2.03 -22.15 17.63
N GLY A 274 3.13 -21.53 18.06
CA GLY A 274 4.46 -21.69 17.48
C GLY A 274 4.83 -20.64 16.42
N VAL A 275 4.01 -19.60 16.23
CA VAL A 275 4.38 -18.46 15.37
C VAL A 275 5.48 -17.66 16.04
N LYS A 276 6.54 -17.32 15.31
CA LYS A 276 7.62 -16.44 15.79
C LYS A 276 7.29 -15.00 15.43
N ILE A 277 7.24 -14.12 16.42
CA ILE A 277 6.93 -12.69 16.24
C ILE A 277 8.15 -11.86 16.62
N TYR A 278 8.44 -10.85 15.83
CA TYR A 278 9.56 -9.93 16.03
C TYR A 278 9.07 -8.48 15.88
N GLU A 279 9.56 -7.59 16.73
CA GLU A 279 9.26 -6.16 16.66
C GLU A 279 10.50 -5.38 16.21
N TYR A 280 10.41 -4.70 15.06
CA TYR A 280 11.46 -3.85 14.52
C TYR A 280 11.59 -2.57 15.33
N GLU A 281 12.80 -2.28 15.81
CA GLU A 281 13.07 -1.20 16.75
C GLU A 281 13.67 0.08 16.19
N PRO A 282 14.56 0.06 15.17
CA PRO A 282 15.28 1.26 14.74
C PRO A 282 14.34 2.40 14.36
N GLN A 283 13.40 2.15 13.45
CA GLN A 283 12.44 3.13 12.93
C GLN A 283 11.02 2.56 12.87
N ILE A 284 10.06 3.35 12.39
CA ILE A 284 8.72 2.85 12.08
C ILE A 284 8.82 1.89 10.89
N LEU A 285 8.46 0.63 11.11
CA LEU A 285 8.36 -0.38 10.06
C LEU A 285 7.06 -0.19 9.29
N HIS A 286 7.16 0.25 8.03
CA HIS A 286 6.02 0.47 7.16
C HIS A 286 5.98 -0.45 5.92
N THR A 287 6.89 -1.42 5.83
CA THR A 287 6.91 -2.43 4.76
C THR A 287 5.63 -3.29 4.74
N LYS A 288 5.18 -3.67 3.53
CA LYS A 288 4.17 -4.70 3.28
C LYS A 288 4.71 -5.76 2.33
N MET A 289 5.20 -6.87 2.89
CA MET A 289 5.81 -7.94 2.12
C MET A 289 5.43 -9.31 2.68
N PHE A 290 4.98 -10.24 1.83
CA PHE A 290 4.67 -11.61 2.21
C PHE A 290 5.50 -12.58 1.38
N LEU A 291 6.36 -13.35 2.03
CA LEU A 291 7.25 -14.34 1.41
C LEU A 291 6.80 -15.75 1.80
N PHE A 292 6.31 -16.51 0.81
CA PHE A 292 5.76 -17.85 0.95
C PHE A 292 6.49 -18.80 0.00
N ASP A 293 7.42 -19.61 0.51
CA ASP A 293 8.33 -20.47 -0.29
C ASP A 293 8.76 -19.86 -1.64
N ASN A 294 7.98 -20.14 -2.69
CA ASN A 294 8.25 -19.81 -4.08
C ASN A 294 7.57 -18.53 -4.60
N ALA A 295 6.90 -17.76 -3.73
CA ALA A 295 6.22 -16.53 -4.10
C ALA A 295 6.50 -15.40 -3.09
N VAL A 296 6.70 -14.19 -3.60
CA VAL A 296 6.75 -12.96 -2.80
C VAL A 296 5.65 -12.01 -3.28
N TYR A 297 4.95 -11.42 -2.31
CA TYR A 297 3.98 -10.35 -2.51
C TYR A 297 4.57 -9.05 -1.98
N VAL A 298 4.50 -7.98 -2.77
CA VAL A 298 4.88 -6.63 -2.37
C VAL A 298 3.87 -5.62 -2.90
N GLY A 299 3.60 -4.57 -2.16
CA GLY A 299 2.79 -3.45 -2.61
C GLY A 299 2.26 -2.63 -1.45
N SER A 300 1.03 -2.16 -1.57
CA SER A 300 0.45 -1.24 -0.60
C SER A 300 -0.38 -1.93 0.50
N ALA A 301 -0.85 -3.16 0.26
CA ALA A 301 -1.79 -3.85 1.12
C ALA A 301 -1.14 -4.40 2.39
N ASN A 302 -1.59 -3.94 3.56
CA ASN A 302 -1.23 -4.56 4.84
C ASN A 302 -2.04 -5.84 5.09
N MET A 303 -1.58 -6.65 6.06
CA MET A 303 -2.29 -7.85 6.53
C MET A 303 -3.40 -7.51 7.55
N ASP A 304 -4.35 -6.65 7.14
CA ASP A 304 -5.48 -6.21 7.95
C ASP A 304 -6.81 -6.20 7.17
N LYS A 305 -7.93 -6.05 7.87
CA LYS A 305 -9.25 -6.07 7.24
C LYS A 305 -9.52 -4.91 6.28
N ARG A 306 -9.03 -3.70 6.59
CA ARG A 306 -9.26 -2.52 5.76
C ARG A 306 -8.53 -2.67 4.44
N SER A 307 -7.23 -3.00 4.47
CA SER A 307 -6.42 -3.24 3.28
C SER A 307 -6.99 -4.39 2.44
N LEU A 308 -7.36 -5.49 3.09
CA LEU A 308 -7.83 -6.67 2.38
C LEU A 308 -9.28 -6.57 1.87
N TYR A 309 -10.14 -5.69 2.38
CA TYR A 309 -11.56 -5.66 1.98
C TYR A 309 -12.16 -4.31 1.61
N MET A 310 -11.63 -3.21 2.13
CA MET A 310 -12.31 -1.91 2.11
C MET A 310 -11.58 -0.88 1.27
N ASN A 311 -10.28 -0.72 1.49
CA ASN A 311 -9.46 0.26 0.78
C ASN A 311 -9.13 -0.24 -0.62
N TYR A 312 -8.85 0.72 -1.51
CA TYR A 312 -8.19 0.40 -2.77
C TYR A 312 -6.73 0.10 -2.47
N GLU A 313 -6.27 -1.07 -2.92
CA GLU A 313 -4.92 -1.57 -2.65
C GLU A 313 -4.38 -2.28 -3.87
N LEU A 314 -3.06 -2.43 -3.94
CA LEU A 314 -2.40 -3.27 -4.93
C LEU A 314 -1.35 -4.17 -4.28
N LEU A 315 -1.15 -5.34 -4.89
CA LEU A 315 -0.01 -6.22 -4.63
C LEU A 315 0.49 -6.76 -5.96
N VAL A 316 1.81 -6.84 -6.10
CA VAL A 316 2.48 -7.61 -7.14
C VAL A 316 2.96 -8.90 -6.50
N ARG A 317 2.66 -10.03 -7.14
CA ARG A 317 3.15 -11.36 -6.77
C ARG A 317 4.15 -11.83 -7.81
N VAL A 318 5.34 -12.22 -7.36
CA VAL A 318 6.43 -12.67 -8.23
C VAL A 318 6.98 -14.02 -7.75
N GLN A 319 7.38 -14.86 -8.71
CA GLN A 319 7.94 -16.20 -8.48
C GLN A 319 9.32 -16.34 -9.15
N LYS A 320 10.19 -15.33 -8.97
CA LYS A 320 11.54 -15.32 -9.56
C LYS A 320 12.58 -15.65 -8.50
N PRO A 321 13.41 -16.70 -8.66
CA PRO A 321 14.36 -17.15 -7.64
C PRO A 321 15.27 -16.05 -7.07
N GLY A 322 15.78 -15.15 -7.91
CA GLY A 322 16.57 -13.99 -7.47
C GLY A 322 15.79 -13.11 -6.52
N LEU A 323 14.61 -12.61 -6.93
CA LEU A 323 13.78 -11.74 -6.09
C LEU A 323 13.32 -12.41 -4.78
N LEU A 324 13.09 -13.72 -4.79
CA LEU A 324 12.75 -14.48 -3.58
C LEU A 324 13.92 -14.58 -2.60
N THR A 325 15.15 -14.64 -3.13
CA THR A 325 16.38 -14.67 -2.34
C THR A 325 16.60 -13.29 -1.72
N ASP A 326 16.52 -12.24 -2.53
CA ASP A 326 16.67 -10.84 -2.08
C ASP A 326 15.60 -10.48 -1.02
N ALA A 327 14.35 -10.89 -1.23
CA ALA A 327 13.28 -10.69 -0.25
C ALA A 327 13.55 -11.45 1.06
N ALA A 328 14.21 -12.61 1.00
CA ALA A 328 14.60 -13.34 2.19
C ALA A 328 15.74 -12.62 2.94
N VAL A 329 16.72 -12.08 2.20
CA VAL A 329 17.82 -11.27 2.75
C VAL A 329 17.26 -10.00 3.42
N PHE A 330 16.42 -9.24 2.73
CA PHE A 330 15.75 -8.06 3.30
C PHE A 330 15.00 -8.42 4.60
N PHE A 331 14.28 -9.55 4.60
CA PHE A 331 13.58 -10.01 5.80
C PHE A 331 14.55 -10.32 6.96
N THR A 332 15.65 -11.03 6.69
CA THR A 332 16.62 -11.40 7.73
C THR A 332 17.40 -10.21 8.26
N ASP A 333 17.75 -9.25 7.41
CA ASP A 333 18.46 -8.04 7.82
C ASP A 333 17.60 -7.19 8.75
N ALA A 334 16.31 -7.06 8.44
CA ALA A 334 15.36 -6.39 9.33
C ALA A 334 15.13 -7.21 10.62
N LEU A 335 15.16 -8.55 10.54
CA LEU A 335 15.03 -9.46 11.67
C LEU A 335 16.18 -9.30 12.69
N GLU A 336 17.42 -9.15 12.22
CA GLU A 336 18.61 -8.96 13.07
C GLU A 336 18.54 -7.68 13.90
N ARG A 337 17.82 -6.67 13.40
CA ARG A 337 17.56 -5.39 14.07
C ARG A 337 16.28 -5.39 14.90
N SER A 338 15.67 -6.55 15.10
CA SER A 338 14.37 -6.68 15.75
C SER A 338 14.44 -7.48 17.03
N LYS A 339 13.56 -7.14 17.98
CA LYS A 339 13.42 -7.91 19.21
C LYS A 339 12.46 -9.08 19.03
N PRO A 340 12.85 -10.31 19.37
CA PRO A 340 11.91 -11.43 19.42
C PRO A 340 10.92 -11.22 20.56
N VAL A 341 9.65 -11.53 20.31
CA VAL A 341 8.61 -11.50 21.34
C VAL A 341 8.51 -12.89 21.98
N ALA A 342 9.07 -13.05 23.17
CA ALA A 342 9.00 -14.29 23.92
C ALA A 342 7.63 -14.45 24.60
N LEU A 343 7.03 -15.64 24.50
CA LEU A 343 5.70 -15.93 25.08
C LEU A 343 5.66 -15.71 26.61
N HIS A 344 6.72 -16.13 27.30
CA HIS A 344 6.82 -16.04 28.76
C HIS A 344 6.86 -14.59 29.22
N ASP A 345 7.71 -13.78 28.59
CA ASP A 345 7.88 -12.36 28.89
C ASP A 345 6.63 -11.57 28.49
N TRP A 346 6.00 -11.93 27.37
CA TRP A 346 4.77 -11.30 26.88
C TRP A 346 3.60 -11.43 27.86
N HIS A 347 3.48 -12.56 28.57
CA HIS A 347 2.41 -12.73 29.55
C HIS A 347 2.67 -11.92 30.84
N ARG A 348 3.93 -11.87 31.29
CA ARG A 348 4.34 -11.23 32.55
C ARG A 348 4.48 -9.71 32.45
N ALA A 349 4.96 -9.19 31.32
CA ALA A 349 5.23 -7.76 31.14
C ALA A 349 3.97 -6.88 31.03
N ARG A 350 2.77 -7.47 30.90
CA ARG A 350 1.54 -6.72 30.62
C ARG A 350 0.68 -6.53 31.87
N SER A 351 0.56 -5.28 32.30
CA SER A 351 -0.42 -4.86 33.31
C SER A 351 -1.87 -5.09 32.84
N PHE A 352 -2.80 -5.16 33.79
CA PHE A 352 -4.24 -5.24 33.51
C PHE A 352 -4.70 -4.15 32.53
N TRP A 353 -4.28 -2.90 32.76
CA TRP A 353 -4.59 -1.76 31.88
C TRP A 353 -4.03 -1.87 30.47
N SER A 354 -2.88 -2.53 30.31
CA SER A 354 -2.31 -2.76 28.97
C SER A 354 -3.14 -3.79 28.21
N LYS A 355 -3.53 -4.89 28.87
CA LYS A 355 -4.43 -5.91 28.30
C LYS A 355 -5.78 -5.32 27.91
N LEU A 356 -6.36 -4.46 28.75
CA LEU A 356 -7.62 -3.79 28.45
C LEU A 356 -7.52 -2.86 27.24
N ARG A 357 -6.44 -2.06 27.15
CA ARG A 357 -6.17 -1.19 25.99
C ARG A 357 -6.01 -1.99 24.70
N GLU A 358 -5.27 -3.09 24.73
CA GLU A 358 -5.12 -4.00 23.59
C GLU A 358 -6.46 -4.61 23.14
N GLN A 359 -7.26 -5.11 24.08
CA GLN A 359 -8.56 -5.69 23.81
C GLN A 359 -9.54 -4.66 23.22
N TRP A 360 -9.56 -3.45 23.77
CA TRP A 360 -10.41 -2.37 23.28
C TRP A 360 -9.97 -1.90 21.89
N SER A 361 -8.66 -1.75 21.66
CA SER A 361 -8.10 -1.40 20.35
C SER A 361 -8.44 -2.46 19.31
N TYR A 362 -8.32 -3.74 19.66
CA TYR A 362 -8.73 -4.85 18.80
C TYR A 362 -10.24 -4.81 18.52
N PHE A 363 -11.08 -4.53 19.51
CA PHE A 363 -12.52 -4.40 19.30
C PHE A 363 -12.84 -3.26 18.34
N VAL A 364 -12.27 -2.07 18.56
CA VAL A 364 -12.48 -0.89 17.70
C VAL A 364 -12.09 -1.21 16.27
N LEU A 365 -10.85 -1.69 16.01
CA LEU A 365 -10.36 -1.90 14.65
C LEU A 365 -10.91 -3.15 13.97
N SER A 366 -11.29 -4.18 14.72
CA SER A 366 -11.80 -5.43 14.11
C SER A 366 -13.32 -5.48 13.98
N LYS A 367 -14.05 -4.62 14.68
CA LYS A 367 -15.52 -4.60 14.71
C LYS A 367 -16.09 -3.22 14.37
N LEU A 368 -15.76 -2.21 15.18
CA LEU A 368 -16.41 -0.90 15.09
C LEU A 368 -16.04 -0.17 13.79
N ASP A 369 -14.75 -0.05 13.49
CA ASP A 369 -14.26 0.62 12.28
C ASP A 369 -14.77 -0.04 10.99
N PRO A 370 -14.69 -1.38 10.83
CA PRO A 370 -15.34 -2.09 9.73
C PRO A 370 -16.84 -1.81 9.61
N TYR A 371 -17.56 -1.84 10.73
CA TYR A 371 -19.00 -1.61 10.77
C TYR A 371 -19.35 -0.19 10.33
N VAL A 372 -18.65 0.82 10.84
CA VAL A 372 -18.84 2.22 10.45
C VAL A 372 -18.52 2.42 8.97
N SER A 373 -17.45 1.80 8.49
CA SER A 373 -17.05 1.87 7.07
C SER A 373 -18.09 1.23 6.15
N GLU A 374 -18.63 0.06 6.52
CA GLU A 374 -19.72 -0.60 5.81
C GLU A 374 -21.02 0.22 5.86
N LEU A 375 -21.33 0.86 6.99
CA LEU A 375 -22.49 1.73 7.14
C LEU A 375 -22.38 2.96 6.23
N GLN A 376 -21.22 3.63 6.21
CA GLN A 376 -20.97 4.74 5.28
C GLN A 376 -21.03 4.28 3.82
N LEU A 377 -20.56 3.07 3.51
CA LEU A 377 -20.67 2.46 2.19
C LEU A 377 -22.11 2.12 1.78
N LYS A 378 -23.01 1.88 2.74
CA LYS A 378 -24.46 1.71 2.54
C LYS A 378 -25.15 3.07 2.39
N LEU A 379 -24.94 4.00 3.31
CA LEU A 379 -25.54 5.34 3.29
C LEU A 379 -25.14 6.16 2.06
N SER A 380 -23.93 5.99 1.54
CA SER A 380 -23.52 6.60 0.27
C SER A 380 -24.27 6.05 -0.96
N LYS A 381 -25.09 5.00 -0.80
CA LYS A 381 -26.05 4.49 -1.79
C LYS A 381 -27.42 5.17 -1.68
N ASP A 382 -27.78 5.63 -0.48
CA ASP A 382 -29.15 6.06 -0.13
C ASP A 382 -29.34 7.58 -0.13
N ILE A 383 -28.34 8.36 -0.58
CA ILE A 383 -28.53 9.81 -0.78
C ILE A 383 -29.56 9.99 -1.92
N PRO A 384 -30.75 10.57 -1.65
CA PRO A 384 -31.76 10.77 -2.67
C PRO A 384 -31.21 11.66 -3.78
N HIS A 385 -31.48 11.26 -5.01
CA HIS A 385 -31.18 12.03 -6.20
C HIS A 385 -31.78 13.43 -6.08
N ALA A 386 -30.95 14.48 -6.01
CA ALA A 386 -31.44 15.81 -6.34
C ALA A 386 -31.83 15.78 -7.83
N ARG A 387 -33.14 15.93 -8.11
CA ARG A 387 -33.65 16.08 -9.48
C ARG A 387 -32.84 17.20 -10.16
N PRO A 388 -32.45 17.04 -11.44
CA PRO A 388 -31.91 18.17 -12.18
C PRO A 388 -32.93 19.33 -12.12
N PRO A 389 -32.47 20.59 -12.03
CA PRO A 389 -33.38 21.71 -12.20
C PRO A 389 -34.12 21.54 -13.53
N GLU A 390 -35.44 21.65 -13.48
CA GLU A 390 -36.29 21.66 -14.66
C GLU A 390 -35.71 22.68 -15.63
N LYS A 391 -35.43 22.23 -16.85
CA LYS A 391 -35.09 23.16 -17.93
C LYS A 391 -36.28 24.10 -18.05
N ALA A 392 -36.07 25.39 -17.79
CA ALA A 392 -37.00 26.41 -18.25
C ALA A 392 -37.12 26.21 -19.76
N GLN A 393 -38.32 25.81 -20.21
CA GLN A 393 -38.65 25.80 -21.63
C GLN A 393 -38.73 27.25 -22.12
N PRO A 394 -38.37 27.48 -23.40
CA PRO A 394 -38.10 28.82 -23.95
C PRO A 394 -39.29 29.78 -23.91
#